data_AF-A0A815I5U1-F1
#
_entry.id   AF-A0A815I5U1-F1
#
_cell.length_a   1.000
_cell.length_b   1.000
_cell.length_c   1.000
_cell.angle_alpha   90.00
_cell.angle_beta   90.00
_cell.angle_gamma   90.00
#
_symmetry.space_group_name_H-M   'P 1'
#
loop_
_entity.id
_entity.type
_entity.pdbx_description
1 polymer ?
#
loop_
_entity_poly.entity_id
_entity_poly.type
_entity_poly.pdbx_seq_one_letter_code
_entity_poly.pdbx_strand_id
1 'polypeptide(L)'
;MIIQSGKRVNPRLRYEVFIHKVDQLSEEAKIETQRDIHNQVRDYFADVNGGTDSSPLTSFGSNLNAQNILINFHLTSIFDHSIFEAFSKVIQKLIPQFNHLEDLLNYLISASNMEQAFLFDIQTKISIATDSSPTDMRMYELCCDMIDLLINMSEIYGRSNDNVVQTIEDDDDNESIINGIHESMNSYSNSSPSTSFMRNSCSSIIVTTDEPSSNVFDSMSSSVIKLTGGRVLYLKEINRHLALICILHEKALAKQAIIEYNVNQLKTSILELFHLTHQTSASSTAL
;
A
#
# COMPACT_ATOMS: atom_id res chain seq x y z
N MET A 1 -11.78 4.02 32.15
CA MET A 1 -11.20 2.82 32.80
C MET A 1 -10.14 2.08 31.96
N ILE A 2 -10.38 1.72 30.69
CA ILE A 2 -9.40 0.92 29.91
C ILE A 2 -8.04 1.62 29.77
N ILE A 3 -8.03 2.90 29.38
CA ILE A 3 -6.80 3.69 29.20
C ILE A 3 -6.03 3.84 30.53
N GLN A 4 -6.74 4.00 31.65
CA GLN A 4 -6.14 4.12 32.99
C GLN A 4 -5.50 2.80 33.43
N SER A 5 -6.22 1.68 33.25
CA SER A 5 -5.71 0.35 33.55
C SER A 5 -4.50 0.01 32.68
N GLY A 6 -4.55 0.32 31.38
CA GLY A 6 -3.44 0.08 30.46
C GLY A 6 -2.20 0.91 30.81
N LYS A 7 -2.37 2.18 31.18
CA LYS A 7 -1.27 3.07 31.59
C LYS A 7 -0.55 2.57 32.84
N ARG A 8 -1.30 2.03 33.81
CA ARG A 8 -0.73 1.43 35.03
C ARG A 8 0.16 0.23 34.72
N VAL A 9 -0.15 -0.53 33.67
CA VAL A 9 0.64 -1.70 33.25
C VAL A 9 1.81 -1.27 32.38
N ASN A 10 1.59 -0.40 31.39
CA ASN A 10 2.63 0.08 30.49
C ASN A 10 2.39 1.54 30.07
N PRO A 11 3.18 2.50 30.60
CA PRO A 11 3.04 3.92 30.26
C PRO A 11 3.57 4.26 28.86
N ARG A 12 4.23 3.35 28.15
CA ARG A 12 4.73 3.55 26.78
C ARG A 12 3.69 3.26 25.71
N LEU A 13 2.50 2.78 26.08
CA LEU A 13 1.43 2.52 25.13
C LEU A 13 0.90 3.85 24.56
N ARG A 14 0.78 3.90 23.24
CA ARG A 14 0.07 4.97 22.54
C ARG A 14 -1.41 4.61 22.46
N TYR A 15 -2.26 5.60 22.68
CA TYR A 15 -3.71 5.44 22.61
C TYR A 15 -4.24 6.23 21.43
N GLU A 16 -4.91 5.54 20.52
CA GLU A 16 -5.52 6.10 19.33
C GLU A 16 -7.00 5.72 19.37
N VAL A 17 -7.89 6.71 19.30
CA VAL A 17 -9.34 6.54 19.40
C VAL A 17 -9.95 6.78 18.04
N PHE A 18 -10.70 5.79 17.56
CA PHE A 18 -11.45 5.90 16.32
C PHE A 18 -12.90 6.25 16.62
N ILE A 19 -13.30 7.45 16.21
CA ILE A 19 -14.70 7.86 16.18
C ILE A 19 -15.27 7.29 14.87
N HIS A 20 -15.94 6.15 15.00
CA HIS A 20 -16.36 5.34 13.87
C HIS A 20 -17.80 5.63 13.44
N LYS A 21 -18.15 5.27 12.18
CA LYS A 21 -19.47 5.49 11.55
C LYS A 21 -19.85 6.96 11.42
N VAL A 22 -18.93 7.75 10.89
CA VAL A 22 -19.16 9.19 10.62
C VAL A 22 -19.79 9.44 9.24
N ASP A 23 -20.24 8.39 8.56
CA ASP A 23 -20.69 8.39 7.16
C ASP A 23 -21.89 9.31 6.88
N GLN A 24 -22.82 9.42 7.82
CA GLN A 24 -24.06 10.20 7.63
C GLN A 24 -24.03 11.58 8.28
N LEU A 25 -22.91 11.95 8.89
CA LEU A 25 -22.75 13.24 9.56
C LEU A 25 -22.26 14.28 8.55
N SER A 26 -22.81 15.49 8.63
CA SER A 26 -22.24 16.63 7.92
C SER A 26 -20.82 16.94 8.44
N GLU A 27 -19.98 17.55 7.61
CA GLU A 27 -18.62 17.94 8.02
C GLU A 27 -18.62 18.83 9.29
N GLU A 28 -19.61 19.71 9.41
CA GLU A 28 -19.78 20.55 10.61
C GLU A 28 -20.11 19.70 11.86
N ALA A 29 -21.01 18.73 11.74
CA ALA A 29 -21.36 17.82 12.83
C ALA A 29 -20.19 16.90 13.20
N LYS A 30 -19.36 16.49 12.25
CA LYS A 30 -18.13 15.72 12.51
C LYS A 30 -17.16 16.52 13.38
N ILE A 31 -16.92 17.78 13.03
CA ILE A 31 -16.02 18.67 13.78
C ILE A 31 -16.56 18.93 15.19
N GLU A 32 -17.87 19.18 15.31
CA GLU A 32 -18.51 19.40 16.60
C GLU A 32 -18.43 18.15 17.49
N THR A 33 -18.81 16.99 16.96
CA THR A 33 -18.76 15.71 17.69
C THR A 33 -17.33 15.37 18.11
N GLN A 34 -16.35 15.58 17.21
CA GLN A 34 -14.94 15.37 17.53
C GLN A 34 -14.47 16.29 18.66
N ARG A 35 -14.83 17.57 18.60
CA ARG A 35 -14.48 18.55 19.62
C ARG A 35 -15.13 18.23 20.96
N ASP A 36 -16.39 17.83 20.96
CA ASP A 36 -17.14 17.46 22.16
C ASP A 36 -16.50 16.24 22.83
N ILE A 37 -16.29 15.16 22.08
CA ILE A 37 -15.62 13.95 22.57
C ILE A 37 -14.21 14.27 23.09
N HIS A 38 -13.43 15.07 22.36
CA HIS A 38 -12.09 15.46 22.79
C HIS A 38 -12.10 16.21 24.13
N ASN A 39 -13.03 17.15 24.31
CA ASN A 39 -13.16 17.90 25.55
C ASN A 39 -13.65 17.01 26.69
N GLN A 40 -14.68 16.20 26.47
CA GLN A 40 -15.21 15.27 27.48
C GLN A 40 -14.14 14.30 27.96
N VAL A 41 -13.34 13.75 27.04
CA VAL A 41 -12.23 12.85 27.37
C VAL A 41 -11.15 13.58 28.15
N ARG A 42 -10.76 14.79 27.72
CA ARG A 42 -9.77 15.62 28.39
C ARG A 42 -10.19 15.99 29.81
N ASP A 43 -11.44 16.40 30.00
CA ASP A 43 -11.98 16.81 31.29
C ASP A 43 -12.08 15.61 32.25
N TYR A 44 -12.51 14.44 31.76
CA TYR A 44 -12.51 13.20 32.54
C TYR A 44 -11.11 12.80 33.04
N PHE A 45 -10.06 13.01 32.24
CA PHE A 45 -8.69 12.74 32.66
C PHE A 45 -8.13 13.81 33.61
N ALA A 46 -8.60 15.06 33.50
CA ALA A 46 -8.23 16.12 34.45
C ALA A 46 -8.78 15.81 35.85
N ASP A 47 -10.05 15.40 35.94
CA ASP A 47 -10.71 15.11 37.23
C ASP A 47 -10.09 13.91 37.95
N VAL A 48 -9.70 12.86 37.22
CA VAL A 48 -9.08 11.67 37.83
C VAL A 48 -7.64 11.93 38.28
N ASN A 49 -6.91 12.81 37.59
CA ASN A 49 -5.55 13.19 38.01
C ASN A 49 -5.55 14.22 39.15
N GLY A 50 -6.64 14.98 39.33
CA GLY A 50 -6.85 15.92 40.44
C GLY A 50 -7.43 15.30 41.71
N GLY A 51 -7.58 13.97 41.75
CA GLY A 51 -8.39 13.26 42.75
C GLY A 51 -7.63 12.31 43.65
N THR A 52 -6.41 12.61 44.10
CA THR A 52 -5.76 11.88 45.21
C THR A 52 -4.82 12.75 46.04
N ASP A 53 -5.31 13.85 46.64
CA ASP A 53 -5.00 14.28 48.01
C ASP A 53 -5.63 15.64 48.33
N SER A 54 -5.98 15.81 49.59
CA SER A 54 -6.68 16.95 50.16
C SER A 54 -5.88 18.26 50.11
N SER A 55 -6.28 19.24 49.30
CA SER A 55 -6.47 20.64 49.73
C SER A 55 -6.97 21.54 48.58
N PRO A 56 -8.13 22.21 48.71
CA PRO A 56 -8.64 23.13 47.71
C PRO A 56 -8.12 24.54 47.97
N LEU A 57 -6.86 24.84 47.63
CA LEU A 57 -6.41 26.23 47.48
C LEU A 57 -5.03 26.30 46.80
N THR A 58 -5.00 26.46 45.47
CA THR A 58 -4.04 27.32 44.73
C THR A 58 -4.31 27.22 43.24
N SER A 59 -5.23 28.07 42.77
CA SER A 59 -5.28 28.52 41.38
C SER A 59 -4.06 29.40 41.09
N PHE A 60 -3.00 28.85 40.51
CA PHE A 60 -2.07 29.49 39.56
C PHE A 60 -0.81 28.62 39.42
N GLY A 61 -0.53 28.13 38.21
CA GLY A 61 0.82 27.81 37.74
C GLY A 61 1.53 26.59 38.33
N SER A 62 1.70 25.58 37.46
CA SER A 62 2.85 24.67 37.44
C SER A 62 3.02 23.69 38.61
N ASN A 63 2.67 22.41 38.37
CA ASN A 63 3.60 21.33 38.71
C ASN A 63 3.56 20.23 37.64
N LEU A 64 4.73 20.07 37.02
CA LEU A 64 5.12 19.06 36.06
C LEU A 64 4.95 17.65 36.66
N ASN A 65 4.52 16.69 35.83
CA ASN A 65 4.37 15.24 36.05
C ASN A 65 2.95 14.65 36.01
N ALA A 66 1.95 15.40 35.54
CA ALA A 66 0.80 14.76 34.91
C ALA A 66 1.25 14.31 33.51
N GLN A 67 1.55 13.02 33.33
CA GLN A 67 1.73 12.42 32.00
C GLN A 67 0.49 12.73 31.16
N ASN A 68 0.53 13.81 30.38
CA ASN A 68 -0.46 14.14 29.36
C ASN A 68 -0.61 12.90 28.49
N ILE A 69 -1.75 12.22 28.61
CA ILE A 69 -2.06 11.09 27.74
C ILE A 69 -2.36 11.73 26.40
N LEU A 70 -1.41 11.63 25.48
CA LEU A 70 -1.59 12.05 24.10
C LEU A 70 -2.52 11.03 23.44
N ILE A 71 -3.82 11.31 23.50
CA ILE A 71 -4.84 10.54 22.79
C ILE A 71 -5.06 11.24 21.46
N ASN A 72 -4.78 10.52 20.39
CA ASN A 72 -5.12 10.99 19.05
C ASN A 72 -6.50 10.47 18.67
N PHE A 73 -7.28 11.32 18.00
CA PHE A 73 -8.62 10.99 17.54
C PHE A 73 -8.62 10.94 16.03
N HIS A 74 -9.23 9.90 15.47
CA HIS A 74 -9.43 9.77 14.03
C HIS A 74 -10.91 9.53 13.75
N LEU A 75 -11.45 10.28 12.79
CA LEU A 75 -12.79 10.08 12.27
C LEU A 75 -12.69 9.00 11.19
N THR A 76 -13.46 7.92 11.33
CA THR A 76 -13.39 6.80 10.39
C THR A 76 -14.74 6.30 9.93
N SER A 77 -14.81 5.91 8.66
CA SER A 77 -15.94 5.29 8.00
C SER A 77 -15.44 4.07 7.22
N ILE A 78 -16.23 3.00 7.16
CA ILE A 78 -15.92 1.84 6.29
C ILE A 78 -16.34 2.06 4.83
N PHE A 79 -17.13 3.10 4.56
CA PHE A 79 -17.61 3.42 3.22
C PHE A 79 -16.65 4.35 2.48
N ASP A 80 -15.75 5.02 3.20
CA ASP A 80 -14.75 5.93 2.67
C ASP A 80 -13.34 5.40 2.97
N HIS A 81 -12.31 5.97 2.33
CA HIS A 81 -10.93 5.52 2.58
C HIS A 81 -10.36 5.98 3.93
N SER A 82 -11.12 6.75 4.71
CA SER A 82 -10.68 7.36 5.98
C SER A 82 -10.18 6.33 6.99
N ILE A 83 -10.76 5.12 6.96
CA ILE A 83 -10.31 4.01 7.79
C ILE A 83 -8.88 3.58 7.45
N PHE A 84 -8.52 3.51 6.16
CA PHE A 84 -7.18 3.14 5.71
C PHE A 84 -6.15 4.22 6.05
N GLU A 85 -6.51 5.50 5.89
CA GLU A 85 -5.65 6.63 6.27
C GLU A 85 -5.40 6.65 7.79
N ALA A 86 -6.45 6.47 8.59
CA ALA A 86 -6.34 6.40 10.05
C ALA A 86 -5.46 5.22 10.48
N PHE A 87 -5.66 4.03 9.91
CA PHE A 87 -4.79 2.90 10.18
C PHE A 87 -3.34 3.15 9.76
N SER A 88 -3.11 3.79 8.62
CA SER A 88 -1.77 4.17 8.16
C SER A 88 -1.06 5.05 9.19
N LYS A 89 -1.72 6.11 9.68
CA LYS A 89 -1.17 6.98 10.74
C LYS A 89 -0.87 6.23 12.03
N VAL A 90 -1.68 5.23 12.38
CA VAL A 90 -1.43 4.40 13.57
C VAL A 90 -0.23 3.48 13.35
N ILE A 91 -0.17 2.77 12.22
CA ILE A 91 0.93 1.84 11.87
C ILE A 91 2.26 2.58 11.75
N GLN A 92 2.28 3.76 11.13
CA GLN A 92 3.47 4.60 11.01
C GLN A 92 4.07 4.92 12.39
N LYS A 93 3.23 5.24 13.39
CA LYS A 93 3.69 5.46 14.77
C LYS A 93 4.23 4.18 15.42
N LEU A 94 3.78 3.00 14.99
CA LEU A 94 4.26 1.71 15.53
C LEU A 94 5.66 1.34 15.03
N ILE A 95 6.08 1.80 13.85
CA ILE A 95 7.36 1.44 13.25
C ILE A 95 8.51 2.19 13.95
N PRO A 96 9.44 1.50 14.64
CA PRO A 96 10.51 2.17 15.39
C PRO A 96 11.50 2.94 14.51
N GLN A 97 11.64 2.53 13.25
CA GLN A 97 12.58 3.11 12.28
C GLN A 97 11.89 4.00 11.24
N PHE A 98 10.68 4.46 11.53
CA PHE A 98 9.88 5.28 10.60
C PHE A 98 10.66 6.48 10.05
N ASN A 99 11.40 7.18 10.91
CA ASN A 99 12.18 8.37 10.52
C ASN A 99 13.15 8.09 9.37
N HIS A 100 13.80 6.91 9.34
CA HIS A 100 14.73 6.57 8.24
C HIS A 100 13.98 6.33 6.92
N LEU A 101 12.79 5.73 6.97
CA LEU A 101 11.95 5.58 5.77
C LEU A 101 11.48 6.93 5.25
N GLU A 102 11.06 7.82 6.15
CA GLU A 102 10.63 9.19 5.80
C GLU A 102 11.79 9.97 5.16
N ASP A 103 12.99 9.91 5.73
CA ASP A 103 14.19 10.56 5.17
C ASP A 103 14.55 10.04 3.77
N LEU A 104 14.44 8.74 3.55
CA LEU A 104 14.66 8.12 2.23
C LEU A 104 13.63 8.61 1.19
N LEU A 105 12.35 8.71 1.57
CA LEU A 105 11.31 9.25 0.70
C LEU A 105 11.52 10.74 0.42
N ASN A 106 11.90 11.53 1.43
CA ASN A 106 12.22 12.95 1.28
C ASN A 106 13.39 13.16 0.29
N TYR A 107 14.42 12.31 0.36
CA TYR A 107 15.54 12.34 -0.58
C TYR A 107 15.07 12.03 -2.02
N LEU A 108 14.23 11.01 -2.21
CA LEU A 108 13.68 10.68 -3.53
C LEU A 108 12.92 11.86 -4.14
N ILE A 109 12.03 12.48 -3.36
CA ILE A 109 11.19 13.61 -3.80
C ILE A 109 12.09 14.78 -4.21
N SER A 110 13.08 15.12 -3.39
CA SER A 110 14.01 16.21 -3.69
C SER A 110 14.88 15.93 -4.92
N ALA A 111 15.36 14.70 -5.10
CA ALA A 111 16.23 14.34 -6.22
C ALA A 111 15.48 14.23 -7.55
N SER A 112 14.21 13.80 -7.49
CA SER A 112 13.40 13.48 -8.68
C SER A 112 12.35 14.54 -9.00
N ASN A 113 12.25 15.60 -8.18
CA ASN A 113 11.28 16.69 -8.31
C ASN A 113 9.83 16.16 -8.39
N MET A 114 9.49 15.30 -7.43
CA MET A 114 8.14 14.77 -7.24
C MET A 114 7.33 15.69 -6.31
N GLU A 115 6.01 15.57 -6.32
CA GLU A 115 5.11 16.30 -5.42
C GLU A 115 4.99 15.56 -4.08
N GLN A 116 4.72 14.24 -4.13
CA GLN A 116 4.51 13.38 -2.95
C GLN A 116 4.95 11.93 -3.24
N ALA A 117 5.27 11.17 -2.19
CA ALA A 117 5.61 9.76 -2.30
C ALA A 117 5.06 8.94 -1.13
N PHE A 118 4.44 7.80 -1.45
CA PHE A 118 3.83 6.89 -0.49
C PHE A 118 4.35 5.48 -0.68
N LEU A 119 4.65 4.81 0.43
CA LEU A 119 4.93 3.38 0.46
C LEU A 119 3.69 2.64 0.96
N PHE A 120 3.03 1.93 0.06
CA PHE A 120 1.78 1.21 0.33
C PHE A 120 2.02 -0.29 0.45
N ASP A 121 1.35 -0.92 1.42
CA ASP A 121 1.02 -2.34 1.34
C ASP A 121 -0.18 -2.52 0.42
N ILE A 122 0.01 -3.32 -0.63
CA ILE A 122 -0.94 -3.52 -1.73
C ILE A 122 -2.17 -4.28 -1.25
N GLN A 123 -1.98 -5.28 -0.38
CA GLN A 123 -3.07 -6.15 0.04
C GLN A 123 -4.02 -5.42 1.00
N THR A 124 -3.47 -4.61 1.89
CA THR A 124 -4.25 -3.91 2.92
C THR A 124 -4.58 -2.46 2.56
N LYS A 125 -3.96 -1.92 1.51
CA LYS A 125 -4.01 -0.50 1.11
C LYS A 125 -3.57 0.45 2.23
N ILE A 126 -2.76 -0.03 3.17
CA ILE A 126 -2.20 0.76 4.27
C ILE A 126 -0.89 1.38 3.82
N SER A 127 -0.72 2.69 4.03
CA SER A 127 0.55 3.37 3.84
C SER A 127 1.47 3.14 5.04
N ILE A 128 2.58 2.44 4.80
CA ILE A 128 3.63 2.15 5.77
C ILE A 128 4.49 3.37 6.03
N ALA A 129 4.78 4.13 4.97
CA ALA A 129 5.56 5.36 5.06
C ALA A 129 5.04 6.40 4.07
N THR A 130 5.14 7.65 4.49
CA THR A 130 4.86 8.83 3.68
C THR A 130 6.03 9.78 3.84
N ASP A 131 6.21 10.67 2.88
CA ASP A 131 7.13 11.78 3.02
C ASP A 131 6.62 12.84 4.01
N SER A 132 7.47 13.85 4.27
CA SER A 132 7.18 14.93 5.22
C SER A 132 6.12 15.94 4.72
N SER A 133 5.72 15.90 3.45
CA SER A 133 4.65 16.76 2.93
C SER A 133 3.29 16.40 3.56
N PRO A 134 2.42 17.39 3.80
CA PRO A 134 1.09 17.10 4.32
C PRO A 134 0.30 16.27 3.30
N THR A 135 -0.16 15.10 3.72
CA THR A 135 -1.01 14.22 2.90
C THR A 135 -2.42 14.77 2.82
N ASP A 136 -2.93 15.01 1.60
CA ASP A 136 -4.36 15.27 1.35
C ASP A 136 -5.09 13.93 1.24
N MET A 137 -6.24 13.82 1.90
CA MET A 137 -7.12 12.65 1.86
C MET A 137 -7.45 12.24 0.42
N ARG A 138 -7.67 13.22 -0.47
CA ARG A 138 -8.00 12.95 -1.88
C ARG A 138 -6.87 12.28 -2.66
N MET A 139 -5.62 12.59 -2.29
CA MET A 139 -4.46 11.95 -2.93
C MET A 139 -4.31 10.51 -2.44
N TYR A 140 -4.61 10.26 -1.18
CA TYR A 140 -4.63 8.92 -0.61
C TYR A 140 -5.68 8.04 -1.30
N GLU A 141 -6.91 8.55 -1.46
CA GLU A 141 -7.99 7.87 -2.19
C GLU A 141 -7.56 7.49 -3.61
N LEU A 142 -6.99 8.44 -4.34
CA LEU A 142 -6.52 8.23 -5.71
C LEU A 142 -5.41 7.17 -5.79
N CYS A 143 -4.52 7.10 -4.81
CA CYS A 143 -3.50 6.06 -4.72
C CYS A 143 -4.13 4.67 -4.47
N CYS A 144 -5.15 4.58 -3.61
CA CYS A 144 -5.89 3.33 -3.40
C CYS A 144 -6.57 2.84 -4.68
N ASP A 145 -7.24 3.75 -5.39
CA ASP A 145 -7.91 3.42 -6.66
C ASP A 145 -6.90 2.98 -7.73
N MET A 146 -5.70 3.57 -7.75
CA MET A 146 -4.61 3.14 -8.64
C MET A 146 -4.15 1.71 -8.35
N ILE A 147 -4.05 1.33 -7.07
CA ILE A 147 -3.69 -0.05 -6.67
C ILE A 147 -4.77 -1.02 -7.17
N ASP A 148 -6.05 -0.72 -6.94
CA ASP A 148 -7.15 -1.56 -7.40
C ASP A 148 -7.15 -1.72 -8.92
N LEU A 149 -6.97 -0.62 -9.65
CA LEU A 149 -6.90 -0.65 -11.10
C LEU A 149 -5.74 -1.53 -11.59
N LEU A 150 -4.56 -1.40 -10.97
CA LEU A 150 -3.40 -2.21 -11.32
C LEU A 150 -3.67 -3.70 -11.09
N ILE A 151 -4.17 -4.07 -9.91
CA ILE A 151 -4.44 -5.46 -9.56
C ILE A 151 -5.51 -6.04 -10.47
N ASN A 152 -6.63 -5.34 -10.68
CA ASN A 152 -7.71 -5.80 -11.55
C ASN A 152 -7.25 -5.98 -13.00
N MET A 153 -6.42 -5.07 -13.53
CA MET A 153 -5.86 -5.21 -14.88
C MET A 153 -4.87 -6.37 -14.98
N SER A 154 -3.99 -6.52 -13.99
CA SER A 154 -3.04 -7.62 -13.93
C SER A 154 -3.74 -8.98 -13.71
N GLU A 155 -4.89 -9.02 -13.05
CA GLU A 155 -5.67 -10.25 -12.89
C GLU A 155 -6.28 -10.70 -14.23
N ILE A 156 -6.76 -9.75 -15.03
CA ILE A 156 -7.36 -10.03 -16.34
C ILE A 156 -6.27 -10.39 -17.38
N TYR A 157 -5.16 -9.66 -17.42
CA TYR A 157 -4.17 -9.76 -18.50
C TYR A 157 -2.78 -10.28 -18.09
N GLY A 158 -2.48 -10.34 -16.80
CA GLY A 158 -1.16 -10.75 -16.28
C GLY A 158 -0.99 -12.27 -16.13
N ARG A 159 -2.02 -13.05 -16.44
CA ARG A 159 -1.89 -14.51 -16.54
C ARG A 159 -1.11 -14.87 -17.81
N SER A 160 0.14 -15.28 -17.64
CA SER A 160 0.88 -15.98 -18.71
C SER A 160 0.12 -17.25 -19.08
N ASN A 161 -0.11 -17.45 -20.39
CA ASN A 161 -0.71 -18.66 -20.94
C ASN A 161 0.25 -19.87 -20.87
N ASP A 162 0.79 -20.18 -19.71
CA ASP A 162 1.67 -21.34 -19.51
C ASP A 162 0.91 -22.68 -19.42
N ASN A 163 -0.40 -22.68 -19.72
CA ASN A 163 -1.27 -23.86 -19.71
C ASN A 163 -1.70 -24.35 -21.10
N VAL A 164 -0.91 -24.09 -22.15
CA VAL A 164 -1.14 -24.72 -23.48
C VAL A 164 0.17 -25.24 -24.06
N VAL A 165 0.67 -26.36 -23.52
CA VAL A 165 1.05 -27.58 -24.28
C VAL A 165 1.10 -28.74 -23.27
N GLN A 166 -0.06 -29.32 -22.94
CA GLN A 166 -0.08 -30.77 -22.69
C GLN A 166 -0.39 -31.40 -24.05
N THR A 167 0.62 -32.03 -24.63
CA THR A 167 0.48 -32.97 -25.73
C THR A 167 -0.64 -33.94 -25.37
N ILE A 168 -1.76 -33.84 -26.09
CA ILE A 168 -2.67 -34.97 -26.23
C ILE A 168 -1.87 -35.96 -27.08
N GLU A 169 -1.19 -36.89 -26.41
CA GLU A 169 -0.82 -38.15 -27.02
C GLU A 169 -2.15 -38.90 -27.18
N ASP A 170 -2.74 -38.80 -28.37
CA ASP A 170 -3.83 -39.67 -28.77
C ASP A 170 -3.24 -41.10 -28.94
N ASP A 171 -3.42 -41.91 -27.92
CA ASP A 171 -3.36 -43.37 -28.01
C ASP A 171 -4.50 -43.85 -28.93
N ASP A 172 -4.19 -44.13 -30.20
CA ASP A 172 -5.05 -44.93 -31.08
C ASP A 172 -4.22 -46.06 -31.72
N ASP A 173 -4.44 -47.25 -31.17
CA ASP A 173 -4.32 -48.63 -31.66
C ASP A 173 -3.43 -49.01 -32.87
N ASN A 174 -2.67 -50.09 -32.64
CA ASN A 174 -1.99 -50.96 -33.60
C ASN A 174 -2.84 -51.29 -34.86
N GLU A 175 -2.28 -51.19 -36.07
CA GLU A 175 -1.62 -52.32 -36.78
C GLU A 175 -1.10 -51.88 -38.18
N SER A 176 -0.04 -52.57 -38.61
CA SER A 176 0.86 -52.40 -39.77
C SER A 176 0.29 -51.98 -41.14
N ILE A 177 1.10 -51.28 -41.95
CA ILE A 177 1.61 -51.69 -43.30
C ILE A 177 2.65 -50.67 -43.85
N ILE A 178 3.93 -51.10 -43.84
CA ILE A 178 4.97 -51.07 -44.89
C ILE A 178 5.08 -49.89 -45.91
N ASN A 179 6.28 -49.27 -45.86
CA ASN A 179 7.16 -48.67 -46.89
C ASN A 179 6.74 -47.46 -47.75
N GLY A 180 7.66 -46.47 -47.83
CA GLY A 180 7.88 -45.71 -49.06
C GLY A 180 8.49 -44.31 -48.91
N ILE A 181 9.83 -44.23 -48.84
CA ILE A 181 10.71 -43.37 -49.68
C ILE A 181 10.22 -41.93 -50.02
N HIS A 182 10.95 -40.89 -49.58
CA HIS A 182 11.84 -40.06 -50.42
C HIS A 182 12.28 -38.75 -49.69
N GLU A 183 13.59 -38.52 -49.64
CA GLU A 183 14.25 -37.25 -49.32
C GLU A 183 13.99 -36.18 -50.39
N SER A 184 14.17 -34.88 -50.07
CA SER A 184 14.86 -33.84 -50.89
C SER A 184 14.23 -32.44 -50.79
N MET A 185 15.00 -31.53 -50.18
CA MET A 185 15.37 -30.16 -50.62
C MET A 185 14.35 -29.22 -51.31
N ASN A 186 14.14 -28.04 -50.70
CA ASN A 186 14.38 -26.66 -51.21
C ASN A 186 13.52 -25.66 -50.38
N SER A 187 14.02 -24.62 -49.72
CA SER A 187 14.78 -23.41 -50.10
C SER A 187 13.91 -22.13 -50.17
N TYR A 188 14.39 -21.10 -49.47
CA TYR A 188 14.12 -19.65 -49.55
C TYR A 188 12.78 -18.99 -49.14
N SER A 189 12.95 -18.08 -48.17
CA SER A 189 12.52 -16.66 -48.13
C SER A 189 11.09 -16.22 -47.78
N ASN A 190 11.05 -15.44 -46.70
CA ASN A 190 10.36 -14.16 -46.47
C ASN A 190 8.83 -14.00 -46.53
N SER A 191 8.40 -13.16 -45.58
CA SER A 191 7.27 -12.21 -45.59
C SER A 191 5.92 -12.67 -45.00
N SER A 192 5.63 -12.03 -43.86
CA SER A 192 4.34 -11.55 -43.33
C SER A 192 3.06 -12.35 -43.57
N PRO A 193 2.28 -12.69 -42.52
CA PRO A 193 0.89 -13.06 -42.70
C PRO A 193 -0.03 -11.85 -42.57
N SER A 194 -0.87 -11.73 -43.59
CA SER A 194 -2.00 -10.84 -43.76
C SER A 194 -3.15 -11.16 -42.79
N THR A 195 -3.94 -10.13 -42.52
CA THR A 195 -5.27 -10.15 -41.93
C THR A 195 -6.28 -10.97 -42.73
N SER A 196 -7.07 -11.84 -42.08
CA SER A 196 -8.51 -11.99 -42.35
C SER A 196 -9.24 -12.97 -41.40
N PHE A 197 -10.24 -12.43 -40.70
CA PHE A 197 -11.60 -12.95 -40.43
C PHE A 197 -11.85 -14.47 -40.29
N MET A 198 -12.46 -14.90 -39.17
CA MET A 198 -13.91 -15.20 -39.06
C MET A 198 -14.33 -15.62 -37.63
N ARG A 199 -15.50 -15.11 -37.22
CA ARG A 199 -16.58 -15.69 -36.38
C ARG A 199 -16.31 -17.11 -35.83
N ASN A 200 -16.69 -17.48 -34.61
CA ASN A 200 -17.93 -17.20 -33.90
C ASN A 200 -17.81 -17.79 -32.47
N SER A 201 -18.63 -17.26 -31.56
CA SER A 201 -19.19 -17.96 -30.39
C SER A 201 -18.23 -18.62 -29.40
N CYS A 202 -17.98 -17.95 -28.27
CA CYS A 202 -17.65 -18.63 -27.03
C CYS A 202 -18.75 -18.38 -26.00
N SER A 203 -19.64 -19.36 -25.91
CA SER A 203 -20.47 -19.65 -24.75
C SER A 203 -19.60 -20.06 -23.56
N SER A 204 -19.94 -19.50 -22.39
CA SER A 204 -19.74 -20.04 -21.04
C SER A 204 -18.48 -20.88 -20.80
N ILE A 205 -17.44 -20.27 -20.21
CA ILE A 205 -16.34 -21.03 -19.61
C ILE A 205 -16.52 -21.11 -18.10
N ILE A 206 -16.46 -22.36 -17.68
CA ILE A 206 -16.70 -22.96 -16.39
C ILE A 206 -15.67 -22.46 -15.37
N VAL A 207 -16.16 -22.11 -14.17
CA VAL A 207 -15.34 -21.99 -12.98
C VAL A 207 -14.88 -23.39 -12.59
N THR A 208 -13.60 -23.69 -12.81
CA THR A 208 -12.93 -24.79 -12.09
C THR A 208 -11.87 -24.19 -11.19
N THR A 209 -12.15 -24.32 -9.90
CA THR A 209 -11.23 -24.16 -8.77
C THR A 209 -10.01 -25.05 -8.97
N ASP A 210 -8.85 -24.43 -9.17
CA ASP A 210 -7.56 -24.75 -8.55
C ASP A 210 -6.54 -23.73 -9.10
N GLU A 211 -6.40 -22.63 -8.35
CA GLU A 211 -5.60 -21.45 -8.72
C GLU A 211 -4.10 -21.80 -8.80
N PRO A 212 -3.45 -21.75 -9.99
CA PRO A 212 -2.04 -21.43 -10.01
C PRO A 212 -1.94 -20.00 -9.48
N SER A 213 -1.26 -19.78 -8.36
CA SER A 213 -1.00 -18.44 -7.84
C SER A 213 -0.15 -17.65 -8.85
N SER A 214 -0.77 -17.15 -9.91
CA SER A 214 -0.20 -16.12 -10.75
C SER A 214 0.04 -14.95 -9.81
N ASN A 215 1.29 -14.60 -9.57
CA ASN A 215 1.62 -13.41 -8.82
C ASN A 215 1.14 -12.22 -9.67
N VAL A 216 -0.10 -11.78 -9.43
CA VAL A 216 -0.74 -10.62 -10.06
C VAL A 216 0.11 -9.35 -9.87
N PHE A 217 0.93 -9.35 -8.82
CA PHE A 217 1.94 -8.35 -8.55
C PHE A 217 3.32 -9.01 -8.41
N ASP A 218 4.24 -8.60 -9.27
CA ASP A 218 5.58 -9.17 -9.46
C ASP A 218 6.69 -8.10 -9.38
N SER A 219 7.95 -8.51 -9.53
CA SER A 219 9.11 -7.62 -9.43
C SER A 219 9.24 -6.60 -10.56
N MET A 220 8.49 -6.79 -11.65
CA MET A 220 8.47 -5.88 -12.80
C MET A 220 7.28 -4.91 -12.75
N SER A 221 6.32 -5.17 -11.87
CA SER A 221 5.08 -4.42 -11.73
C SER A 221 5.33 -2.92 -11.58
N SER A 222 4.75 -2.17 -12.49
CA SER A 222 4.81 -0.71 -12.53
C SER A 222 3.62 -0.17 -13.31
N SER A 223 3.22 1.06 -12.99
CA SER A 223 2.12 1.73 -13.69
C SER A 223 2.33 3.23 -13.74
N VAL A 224 1.89 3.85 -14.83
CA VAL A 224 1.98 5.28 -15.05
C VAL A 224 0.61 5.76 -15.52
N ILE A 225 -0.05 6.60 -14.74
CA ILE A 225 -1.35 7.17 -15.07
C ILE A 225 -1.20 8.69 -15.20
N LYS A 226 -1.51 9.23 -16.36
CA LYS A 226 -1.54 10.67 -16.61
C LYS A 226 -2.94 11.21 -16.38
N LEU A 227 -3.06 12.24 -15.54
CA LEU A 227 -4.32 12.89 -15.22
C LEU A 227 -4.52 14.14 -16.07
N THR A 228 -5.79 14.48 -16.33
CA THR A 228 -6.22 15.73 -16.95
C THR A 228 -5.90 16.90 -16.01
N GLY A 229 -4.74 17.52 -16.23
CA GLY A 229 -4.19 18.55 -15.35
C GLY A 229 -2.65 18.56 -15.26
N GLY A 230 -1.97 17.67 -15.98
CA GLY A 230 -0.50 17.64 -16.02
C GLY A 230 0.13 17.04 -14.76
N ARG A 231 -0.65 16.28 -13.99
CA ARG A 231 -0.17 15.40 -12.91
C ARG A 231 -0.09 13.97 -13.41
N VAL A 232 0.83 13.22 -12.85
CA VAL A 232 1.11 11.82 -13.19
C VAL A 232 1.23 11.04 -11.89
N LEU A 233 0.53 9.91 -11.82
CA LEU A 233 0.70 8.90 -10.79
C LEU A 233 1.68 7.86 -11.33
N TYR A 234 2.75 7.62 -10.59
CA TYR A 234 3.79 6.64 -10.92
C TYR A 234 3.82 5.60 -9.81
N LEU A 235 3.59 4.33 -10.16
CA LEU A 235 3.66 3.21 -9.25
C LEU A 235 4.81 2.29 -9.65
N LYS A 236 5.60 1.87 -8.67
CA LYS A 236 6.66 0.87 -8.84
C LYS A 236 6.69 -0.12 -7.69
N GLU A 237 6.86 -1.40 -8.00
CA GLU A 237 7.08 -2.43 -6.99
C GLU A 237 8.39 -2.23 -6.21
N ILE A 238 8.31 -2.40 -4.88
CA ILE A 238 9.45 -2.41 -3.97
C ILE A 238 9.73 -3.83 -3.47
N ASN A 239 8.69 -4.54 -3.04
CA ASN A 239 8.72 -5.98 -2.76
C ASN A 239 7.35 -6.59 -3.10
N ARG A 240 7.20 -7.92 -2.94
CA ARG A 240 5.95 -8.65 -3.26
C ARG A 240 4.68 -8.08 -2.61
N HIS A 241 4.79 -7.34 -1.52
CA HIS A 241 3.67 -6.75 -0.79
C HIS A 241 3.64 -5.22 -0.85
N LEU A 242 4.77 -4.58 -1.16
CA LEU A 242 4.96 -3.14 -1.07
C LEU A 242 5.12 -2.50 -2.44
N ALA A 243 4.33 -1.45 -2.67
CA ALA A 243 4.44 -0.57 -3.81
C ALA A 243 4.82 0.84 -3.37
N LEU A 244 5.72 1.47 -4.11
CA LEU A 244 5.95 2.90 -4.06
C LEU A 244 5.00 3.57 -5.04
N ILE A 245 4.24 4.56 -4.58
CA ILE A 245 3.37 5.40 -5.41
C ILE A 245 3.84 6.84 -5.25
N CYS A 246 4.18 7.47 -6.37
CA CYS A 246 4.64 8.85 -6.43
C CYS A 246 3.67 9.69 -7.26
N ILE A 247 3.43 10.91 -6.79
CA ILE A 247 2.69 11.93 -7.53
C ILE A 247 3.71 12.93 -8.06
N LEU A 248 3.69 13.20 -9.36
CA LEU A 248 4.63 14.12 -9.99
C LEU A 248 3.96 14.92 -11.10
N HIS A 249 4.58 16.03 -11.49
CA HIS A 249 4.16 16.76 -12.68
C HIS A 249 4.65 16.09 -13.96
N GLU A 250 3.87 16.20 -15.04
CA GLU A 250 4.21 15.63 -16.35
C GLU A 250 5.57 16.13 -16.88
N LYS A 251 5.95 17.37 -16.53
CA LYS A 251 7.28 17.91 -16.87
C LYS A 251 8.42 17.12 -16.24
N ALA A 252 8.24 16.59 -15.02
CA ALA A 252 9.24 15.77 -14.36
C ALA A 252 9.36 14.39 -15.02
N LEU A 253 8.25 13.87 -15.56
CA LEU A 253 8.23 12.59 -16.30
C LEU A 253 9.12 12.63 -17.55
N ALA A 254 9.42 13.80 -18.13
CA ALA A 254 10.37 13.91 -19.24
C ALA A 254 11.77 13.34 -18.90
N LYS A 255 12.12 13.23 -17.61
CA LYS A 255 13.35 12.62 -17.11
C LYS A 255 13.11 11.25 -16.47
N GLN A 256 12.21 10.45 -17.06
CA GLN A 256 11.80 9.14 -16.53
C GLN A 256 12.99 8.22 -16.19
N ALA A 257 14.04 8.18 -17.01
CA ALA A 257 15.21 7.34 -16.74
C ALA A 257 15.92 7.70 -15.42
N ILE A 258 15.97 8.99 -15.05
CA ILE A 258 16.55 9.43 -13.77
C ILE A 258 15.63 9.05 -12.62
N ILE A 259 14.33 9.21 -12.80
CA ILE A 259 13.32 8.79 -11.82
C ILE A 259 13.44 7.29 -11.55
N GLU A 260 13.46 6.46 -12.58
CA GLU A 260 13.60 5.01 -12.46
C GLU A 260 14.91 4.61 -11.78
N TYR A 261 16.02 5.26 -12.12
CA TYR A 261 17.29 5.04 -11.44
C TYR A 261 17.19 5.35 -9.95
N ASN A 262 16.67 6.52 -9.57
CA ASN A 262 16.53 6.93 -8.18
C ASN A 262 15.57 6.00 -7.41
N VAL A 263 14.47 5.60 -8.03
CA VAL A 263 13.50 4.66 -7.44
C VAL A 263 14.13 3.28 -7.23
N ASN A 264 14.95 2.79 -8.16
CA ASN A 264 15.66 1.52 -8.01
C ASN A 264 16.73 1.58 -6.90
N GLN A 265 17.41 2.71 -6.74
CA GLN A 265 18.30 2.93 -5.60
C GLN A 265 17.52 2.92 -4.28
N LEU A 266 16.39 3.63 -4.21
CA LEU A 266 15.50 3.62 -3.05
C LEU A 266 15.03 2.21 -2.71
N LYS A 267 14.59 1.44 -3.71
CA LYS A 267 14.16 0.04 -3.55
C LYS A 267 15.26 -0.78 -2.87
N THR A 268 16.50 -0.64 -3.34
CA THR A 268 17.65 -1.35 -2.77
C THR A 268 17.88 -0.93 -1.31
N SER A 269 17.84 0.37 -1.02
CA SER A 269 18.00 0.91 0.34
C SER A 269 16.89 0.46 1.30
N ILE A 270 15.63 0.42 0.86
CA ILE A 270 14.50 -0.03 1.67
C ILE A 270 14.62 -1.54 1.99
N LEU A 271 15.02 -2.36 1.01
CA LEU A 271 15.23 -3.79 1.23
C LEU A 271 16.36 -4.04 2.23
N GLU A 272 17.49 -3.33 2.11
CA GLU A 272 18.60 -3.41 3.05
C GLU A 272 18.19 -2.98 4.48
N LEU A 273 17.42 -1.88 4.59
CA LEU A 273 16.89 -1.41 5.87
C LEU A 273 16.07 -2.50 6.56
N PHE A 274 15.17 -3.17 5.81
CA PHE A 274 14.37 -4.26 6.37
C PHE A 274 15.21 -5.46 6.83
N HIS A 275 16.27 -5.81 6.09
CA HIS A 275 17.19 -6.87 6.52
C HIS A 275 17.94 -6.52 7.82
N LEU A 276 18.37 -5.27 7.97
CA LEU A 276 19.06 -4.78 9.17
C LEU A 276 18.14 -4.77 10.41
N THR A 277 16.85 -4.45 10.25
CA THR A 277 15.86 -4.58 11.35
C THR A 277 15.73 -6.01 11.87
N HIS A 278 15.76 -7.01 10.98
CA HIS A 278 15.65 -8.41 11.40
C HIS A 278 16.89 -8.86 12.19
N GLN A 279 18.08 -8.36 11.85
CA GLN A 279 19.31 -8.70 12.56
C GLN A 279 19.39 -8.02 13.94
N THR A 280 18.98 -6.75 14.03
CA THR A 280 19.00 -5.99 15.30
C THR A 280 17.97 -6.51 16.31
N SER A 281 16.79 -6.96 15.86
CA SER A 281 15.78 -7.58 16.73
C SER A 281 16.21 -8.98 17.22
N ALA A 282 16.86 -9.79 16.38
CA ALA A 282 17.41 -11.08 16.79
C ALA A 282 18.56 -10.95 17.82
N SER A 283 19.41 -9.92 17.66
CA SER A 283 20.53 -9.66 18.57
C SER A 283 20.08 -9.15 19.95
N SER A 284 18.97 -8.42 20.02
CA SER A 284 18.42 -7.90 21.29
C SER A 284 17.72 -8.97 22.15
N THR A 285 17.46 -10.17 21.63
CA THR A 285 16.81 -11.27 22.39
C THR A 285 17.84 -12.25 22.98
N ALA A 286 19.14 -12.04 22.70
CA ALA A 286 20.24 -12.91 23.11
C ALA A 286 21.04 -12.39 24.33
N LEU A 287 20.55 -11.35 25.02
CA LEU A 287 21.09 -10.80 26.28
C LEU A 287 19.95 -10.68 27.30
#